data_AF-A0A7J9PZ35-F1
#
_entry.id   AF-A0A7J9PZ35-F1
#
_cell.length_a   1.000
_cell.length_b   1.000
_cell.length_c   1.000
_cell.angle_alpha   90.00
_cell.angle_beta   90.00
_cell.angle_gamma   90.00
#
_symmetry.space_group_name_H-M   'P 1'
#
loop_
_entity.id
_entity.type
_entity.pdbx_description
1 polymer ?
#
loop_
_entity_poly.entity_id
_entity_poly.type
_entity_poly.pdbx_seq_one_letter_code
_entity_poly.pdbx_strand_id
1 'polypeptide(L)'
;AELGARIVKTYYCEDFGKVVDTCPVPVVIAGGKKTSEKDALKMAYDAIQKGAAGVDMGRNIFQSSNPAAMIKAVRAIVHKKATPDEAYGVFEKG
;
A
#
# COMPACT_ATOMS: atom_id res chain seq x y z
N ALA A 1 -1.17 -19.43 2.26
CA ALA A 1 -0.25 -19.92 1.21
C ALA A 1 -0.33 -21.44 1.08
N GLU A 2 -0.19 -22.18 2.19
CA GLU A 2 -0.13 -23.65 2.24
C GLU A 2 -1.20 -24.42 1.44
N LEU A 3 -2.41 -23.86 1.33
CA LEU A 3 -3.51 -24.46 0.55
C LEU A 3 -3.39 -24.27 -0.98
N GLY A 4 -2.24 -23.80 -1.49
CA GLY A 4 -1.99 -23.62 -2.93
C GLY A 4 -2.35 -22.24 -3.50
N ALA A 5 -2.66 -21.25 -2.65
CA ALA A 5 -2.89 -19.87 -3.09
C ALA A 5 -1.57 -19.24 -3.58
N ARG A 6 -1.59 -18.59 -4.75
CA ARG A 6 -0.38 -17.97 -5.37
C ARG A 6 -0.12 -16.53 -4.93
N ILE A 7 -1.10 -15.88 -4.31
CA ILE A 7 -1.01 -14.52 -3.76
C ILE A 7 -1.79 -14.53 -2.45
N VAL A 8 -1.27 -13.85 -1.43
CA VAL A 8 -1.98 -13.63 -0.16
C VAL A 8 -2.27 -12.14 -0.01
N LYS A 9 -3.53 -11.80 0.24
CA LYS A 9 -3.94 -10.45 0.65
C LYS A 9 -4.23 -10.46 2.15
N THR A 10 -3.67 -9.51 2.89
CA THR A 10 -3.89 -9.36 4.33
C THR A 10 -3.88 -7.88 4.75
N TYR A 11 -4.03 -7.58 6.04
CA TYR A 11 -3.90 -6.22 6.58
C TYR A 11 -2.47 -5.91 7.03
N TYR A 12 -2.10 -4.64 7.00
CA TYR A 12 -0.83 -4.16 7.56
C TYR A 12 -0.86 -4.16 9.10
N CYS A 13 0.29 -4.42 9.72
CA CYS A 13 0.48 -4.42 11.18
C CYS A 13 1.90 -3.96 11.55
N GLU A 14 2.18 -3.77 12.84
CA GLU A 14 3.48 -3.30 13.33
C GLU A 14 4.63 -4.24 12.93
N ASP A 15 4.47 -5.54 13.16
CA ASP A 15 5.44 -6.61 12.88
C ASP A 15 5.31 -7.21 11.46
N PHE A 16 4.85 -6.41 10.48
CA PHE A 16 4.51 -6.91 9.15
C PHE A 16 5.64 -7.66 8.43
N GLY A 17 6.91 -7.34 8.71
CA GLY A 17 8.05 -8.07 8.16
C GLY A 17 7.99 -9.58 8.47
N LYS A 18 7.60 -9.96 9.69
CA LYS A 18 7.42 -11.38 10.08
C LYS A 18 6.33 -12.07 9.24
N VAL A 19 5.27 -11.34 8.86
CA VAL A 19 4.19 -11.87 8.01
C VAL A 19 4.71 -12.16 6.60
N VAL A 20 5.53 -11.25 6.06
CA VAL A 20 6.15 -11.43 4.74
C VAL A 20 7.16 -12.57 4.78
N ASP A 21 8.06 -12.59 5.77
CA ASP A 21 9.14 -13.58 5.89
C ASP A 21 8.63 -15.02 6.05
N THR A 22 7.43 -15.20 6.61
CA THR A 22 6.80 -16.51 6.82
C THR A 22 5.88 -16.93 5.68
N CYS A 23 5.55 -16.04 4.74
CA CYS A 23 4.67 -16.34 3.62
C CYS A 23 5.48 -16.70 2.37
N PRO A 24 5.42 -17.94 1.86
CA PRO A 24 6.23 -18.37 0.72
C PRO A 24 5.76 -17.81 -0.64
N VAL A 25 4.73 -16.97 -0.65
CA VAL A 25 4.16 -16.36 -1.86
C VAL A 25 3.96 -14.86 -1.65
N PRO A 26 3.91 -14.05 -2.74
CA PRO A 26 3.74 -12.61 -2.64
C PRO A 26 2.58 -12.18 -1.75
N VAL A 27 2.85 -11.22 -0.85
CA VAL A 27 1.86 -10.63 0.07
C VAL A 27 1.51 -9.23 -0.39
N VAL A 28 0.22 -8.95 -0.54
CA VAL A 28 -0.30 -7.59 -0.79
C VAL A 28 -1.11 -7.10 0.41
N ILE A 29 -1.02 -5.81 0.74
CA ILE A 29 -1.80 -5.24 1.85
C ILE A 29 -3.12 -4.65 1.38
N ALA A 30 -4.18 -4.90 2.14
CA ALA A 30 -5.45 -4.20 2.00
C ALA A 30 -5.33 -2.76 2.54
N GLY A 31 -5.96 -1.80 1.86
CA GLY A 31 -5.93 -0.39 2.28
C GLY A 31 -6.67 -0.07 3.59
N GLY A 32 -7.50 -0.97 4.13
CA GLY A 32 -8.25 -0.70 5.37
C GLY A 32 -9.39 0.31 5.23
N LYS A 33 -9.77 0.94 6.35
CA LYS A 33 -10.78 2.04 6.40
C LYS A 33 -10.21 3.31 5.74
N LYS A 34 -11.08 4.24 5.34
CA LYS A 34 -10.61 5.56 4.87
C LYS A 34 -9.84 6.26 5.99
N THR A 35 -8.64 6.72 5.68
CA THR A 35 -7.80 7.58 6.51
C THR A 35 -7.45 8.83 5.70
N SER A 36 -6.63 9.73 6.26
CA SER A 36 -6.05 10.80 5.43
C SER A 36 -5.20 10.19 4.32
N GLU A 37 -5.07 10.91 3.19
CA GLU A 37 -4.23 10.52 2.07
C GLU A 37 -2.76 10.35 2.51
N LYS A 38 -2.27 11.25 3.38
CA LYS A 38 -0.93 11.13 3.98
C LYS A 38 -0.75 9.82 4.74
N ASP A 39 -1.70 9.45 5.59
CA ASP A 39 -1.63 8.21 6.38
C ASP A 39 -1.71 6.97 5.49
N ALA A 40 -2.56 7.00 4.45
CA ALA A 40 -2.67 5.91 3.50
C ALA A 40 -1.38 5.73 2.68
N LEU A 41 -0.75 6.83 2.25
CA LEU A 41 0.54 6.81 1.56
C LEU A 41 1.66 6.32 2.50
N LYS A 42 1.68 6.75 3.76
CA LYS A 42 2.62 6.24 4.75
C LYS A 42 2.46 4.74 4.97
N MET A 43 1.23 4.24 5.10
CA MET A 43 0.94 2.81 5.22
C MET A 43 1.44 2.03 3.99
N ALA A 44 1.19 2.53 2.78
CA ALA A 44 1.70 1.92 1.55
C ALA A 44 3.23 1.84 1.56
N TYR A 45 3.89 2.95 1.89
CA TYR A 45 5.35 3.02 1.96
C TYR A 45 5.92 2.03 2.97
N ASP A 46 5.44 2.06 4.21
CA ASP A 46 5.94 1.21 5.29
C ASP A 46 5.74 -0.29 4.96
N ALA A 47 4.61 -0.65 4.33
CA ALA A 47 4.35 -2.02 3.89
C ALA A 47 5.31 -2.48 2.79
N ILE A 48 5.58 -1.63 1.79
CA ILE A 48 6.54 -1.92 0.72
C ILE A 48 7.96 -2.06 1.30
N GLN A 49 8.36 -1.19 2.23
CA GLN A 49 9.66 -1.30 2.90
C GLN A 49 9.81 -2.59 3.71
N LYS A 50 8.69 -3.13 4.24
CA LYS A 50 8.64 -4.40 4.97
C LYS A 50 8.41 -5.62 4.06
N GLY A 51 8.55 -5.47 2.74
CA GLY A 51 8.55 -6.58 1.78
C GLY A 51 7.18 -6.94 1.19
N ALA A 52 6.13 -6.12 1.39
CA ALA A 52 4.91 -6.29 0.62
C ALA A 52 5.20 -6.21 -0.89
N ALA A 53 4.59 -7.11 -1.67
CA ALA A 53 4.69 -7.10 -3.13
C ALA A 53 3.80 -6.04 -3.78
N GLY A 54 2.91 -5.40 -3.01
CA GLY A 54 2.00 -4.38 -3.51
C GLY A 54 0.92 -4.01 -2.50
N VAL A 55 -0.03 -3.20 -2.97
CA VAL A 55 -1.21 -2.77 -2.20
C VAL A 55 -2.48 -3.00 -3.00
N ASP A 56 -3.56 -3.34 -2.29
CA ASP A 56 -4.92 -3.48 -2.81
C ASP A 56 -5.81 -2.49 -2.05
N MET A 57 -5.82 -1.25 -2.52
CA MET A 57 -6.49 -0.12 -1.88
C MET A 57 -7.84 0.18 -2.52
N GLY A 58 -8.92 -0.05 -1.78
CA GLY A 58 -10.27 0.37 -2.15
C GLY A 58 -10.61 1.76 -1.62
N ARG A 59 -11.13 1.84 -0.39
CA ARG A 59 -11.67 3.07 0.21
C ARG A 59 -10.71 4.26 0.18
N ASN A 60 -9.41 4.03 0.42
CA ASN A 60 -8.39 5.07 0.35
C ASN A 60 -8.15 5.63 -1.05
N ILE A 61 -8.64 4.97 -2.11
CA ILE A 61 -8.68 5.49 -3.47
C ILE A 61 -10.04 6.14 -3.75
N PHE A 62 -11.13 5.35 -3.77
CA PHE A 62 -12.42 5.82 -4.30
C PHE A 62 -13.18 6.79 -3.38
N GLN A 63 -12.79 6.90 -2.10
CA GLN A 63 -13.32 7.91 -1.16
C GLN A 63 -12.35 9.08 -0.95
N SER A 64 -11.24 9.14 -1.70
CA SER A 64 -10.36 10.30 -1.69
C SER A 64 -11.02 11.48 -2.41
N SER A 65 -10.64 12.70 -2.04
CA SER A 65 -11.07 13.92 -2.75
C SER A 65 -10.61 13.95 -4.20
N ASN A 66 -9.51 13.26 -4.53
CA ASN A 66 -9.03 13.09 -5.89
C ASN A 66 -8.53 11.64 -6.12
N PRO A 67 -9.43 10.71 -6.51
CA PRO A 67 -9.07 9.31 -6.71
C PRO A 67 -7.97 9.09 -7.75
N ALA A 68 -7.97 9.87 -8.84
CA ALA A 68 -6.97 9.75 -9.90
C ALA A 68 -5.58 10.18 -9.42
N ALA A 69 -5.49 11.28 -8.68
CA ALA A 69 -4.24 11.73 -8.08
C ALA A 69 -3.74 10.73 -7.03
N MET A 70 -4.65 10.16 -6.23
CA MET A 70 -4.30 9.16 -5.22
C MET A 70 -3.74 7.87 -5.84
N ILE A 71 -4.30 7.40 -6.96
CA ILE A 71 -3.73 6.26 -7.72
C ILE A 71 -2.31 6.57 -8.18
N LYS A 72 -2.05 7.77 -8.70
CA LYS A 72 -0.71 8.18 -9.15
C LYS A 72 0.28 8.24 -7.98
N ALA A 73 -0.14 8.75 -6.83
CA ALA A 73 0.67 8.83 -5.62
C ALA A 73 1.03 7.43 -5.08
N VAL A 74 0.04 6.53 -4.95
CA VAL A 74 0.29 5.13 -4.56
C VAL A 74 1.21 4.43 -5.55
N ARG A 75 1.00 4.63 -6.86
CA ARG A 75 1.88 4.08 -7.91
C ARG A 75 3.33 4.57 -7.76
N ALA A 76 3.54 5.83 -7.37
CA ALA A 76 4.87 6.38 -7.16
C ALA A 76 5.60 5.66 -6.02
N ILE A 77 4.91 5.33 -4.93
CA ILE A 77 5.48 4.53 -3.84
C ILE A 77 5.80 3.11 -4.33
N VAL A 78 4.79 2.39 -4.84
CA VAL A 78 4.89 0.96 -5.14
C VAL A 78 5.90 0.67 -6.26
N HIS A 79 5.96 1.52 -7.30
CA HIS A 79 6.73 1.23 -8.51
C HIS A 79 7.90 2.20 -8.77
N LYS A 80 7.93 3.37 -8.12
CA LYS A 80 8.97 4.39 -8.34
C LYS A 80 9.81 4.69 -7.09
N LYS A 81 9.63 3.91 -6.01
CA LYS A 81 10.35 4.07 -4.74
C LYS A 81 10.22 5.46 -4.12
N ALA A 82 9.12 6.17 -4.40
CA ALA A 82 8.88 7.48 -3.81
C ALA A 82 8.63 7.35 -2.29
N THR A 83 9.12 8.33 -1.54
CA THR A 83 8.79 8.55 -0.13
C THR A 83 7.33 9.01 0.03
N PRO A 84 6.74 8.93 1.24
CA PRO A 84 5.39 9.43 1.48
C PRO A 84 5.22 10.91 1.10
N ASP A 85 6.23 11.75 1.37
CA ASP A 85 6.17 13.18 1.08
C ASP A 85 6.21 13.48 -0.43
N GLU A 86 7.08 12.79 -1.18
CA GLU A 86 7.12 12.90 -2.64
C GLU A 86 5.82 12.43 -3.28
N ALA A 87 5.27 11.30 -2.80
CA ALA A 87 4.00 10.78 -3.28
C ALA A 87 2.83 11.71 -2.94
N TYR A 88 2.85 12.32 -1.76
CA TYR A 88 1.85 13.31 -1.38
C TYR A 88 1.95 14.57 -2.25
N GLY A 89 3.16 15.01 -2.60
CA GLY A 89 3.36 16.07 -3.59
C GLY A 89 2.84 15.71 -4.99
N VAL A 90 2.82 14.43 -5.38
CA VAL A 90 2.14 13.96 -6.60
C VAL A 90 0.63 14.06 -6.47
N PHE A 91 0.08 13.75 -5.29
CA PHE A 91 -1.35 13.88 -5.01
C PHE A 91 -1.82 15.35 -5.09
N GLU A 92 -1.09 16.28 -4.48
CA GLU A 92 -1.46 17.71 -4.44
C GLU A 92 -1.40 18.42 -5.81
N LYS A 93 -0.64 17.87 -6.77
CA LYS A 93 -0.49 18.43 -8.12
C LYS A 93 -1.53 17.92 -9.13
N GLY A 94 -2.32 16.92 -8.77
CA GLY A 94 -3.30 16.27 -9.64
C GLY A 94 -4.72 16.63 -9.29
#